data_AF-A0A2N2MT26-F1
#
_entry.id   AF-A0A2N2MT26-F1
#
_cell.length_a   1.000
_cell.length_b   1.000
_cell.length_c   1.000
_cell.angle_alpha   90.00
_cell.angle_beta   90.00
_cell.angle_gamma   90.00
#
_symmetry.space_group_name_H-M   'P 1'
#
loop_
_entity.id
_entity.type
_entity.pdbx_description
1 polymer ?
#
loop_
_entity_poly.entity_id
_entity_poly.type
_entity_poly.pdbx_seq_one_letter_code
_entity_poly.pdbx_strand_id
1 'polypeptide(L)' 'MVKRATTFLFPAFSFKSGAASCFDLSGQFYFFNQSENPEEADMFAQMADWQAVKSDFDKAVSQFKKEIDQSEFR' A
#
# COMPACT_ATOMS: atom_id res chain seq x y z
N MET A 1 -12.37 -4.76 -0.71
CA MET A 1 -11.46 -3.62 -0.49
C MET A 1 -10.04 -4.17 -0.51
N VAL A 2 -9.29 -3.95 -1.59
CA VAL A 2 -7.91 -4.47 -1.70
C VAL A 2 -7.03 -3.61 -0.78
N LYS A 3 -6.57 -4.17 0.35
CA LYS A 3 -5.54 -3.54 1.18
C LYS A 3 -4.29 -3.42 0.31
N ARG A 4 -3.91 -2.18 -0.02
CA ARG A 4 -2.67 -1.92 -0.76
C ARG A 4 -1.50 -2.23 0.17
N ALA A 5 -0.55 -3.02 -0.31
CA ALA A 5 0.66 -3.46 0.40
C ALA A 5 1.49 -2.31 1.00
N THR A 6 1.26 -1.10 0.47
CA THR A 6 1.93 0.15 0.82
C THR A 6 1.72 0.60 2.26
N THR A 7 0.85 -0.03 3.07
CA THR A 7 0.64 0.40 4.47
C THR A 7 1.60 -0.25 5.45
N PHE A 8 2.46 -1.19 5.04
CA PHE A 8 3.34 -1.87 5.98
C PHE A 8 4.45 -0.95 6.51
N LEU A 9 5.00 -0.05 5.70
CA LEU A 9 6.06 0.87 6.14
C LEU A 9 5.54 2.26 6.55
N PHE A 10 4.23 2.47 6.52
CA PHE A 10 3.63 3.76 6.87
C PHE A 10 2.92 3.67 8.21
N PRO A 11 3.07 4.68 9.08
CA PRO A 11 2.32 4.73 10.33
C PRO A 11 0.81 4.70 10.04
N ALA A 12 0.05 3.98 10.86
CA ALA A 12 -1.40 4.01 10.81
C ALA A 12 -1.90 5.37 11.35
N PHE A 13 -1.97 6.37 10.47
CA PHE A 13 -2.48 7.69 10.84
C PHE A 13 -4.01 7.68 10.90
N SER A 14 -4.54 8.28 11.96
CA SER A 14 -5.95 8.57 12.16
C SER A 14 -6.11 10.07 12.40
N PHE A 15 -7.31 10.61 12.16
CA PHE A 15 -7.58 12.03 12.41
C PHE A 15 -7.25 12.44 13.86
N LYS A 16 -7.54 11.55 14.84
CA LYS A 16 -7.22 11.78 16.25
C LYS A 16 -5.73 11.78 16.53
N SER A 17 -4.96 10.88 15.91
CA SER A 17 -3.50 10.86 16.08
C SER A 17 -2.83 12.05 15.39
N GLY A 18 -3.38 12.56 14.28
CA GLY A 18 -2.92 13.80 13.66
C GLY A 18 -3.20 15.07 14.47
N ALA A 19 -4.33 15.13 15.21
CA ALA A 19 -4.61 16.25 16.10
C ALA A 19 -3.74 16.21 17.38
N ALA A 20 -3.46 15.00 17.89
CA ALA A 20 -2.59 14.81 19.05
C ALA A 20 -1.12 15.13 18.73
N SER A 21 -0.65 14.88 17.51
CA SER A 21 0.74 15.17 17.12
C SER A 21 1.09 16.66 17.14
N CYS A 22 0.12 17.57 17.03
CA CYS A 22 0.35 19.02 17.19
C CYS A 22 0.81 19.40 18.60
N PHE A 23 0.49 18.57 19.61
CA PHE A 23 0.90 18.77 21.01
C PHE A 23 2.05 17.83 21.42
N ASP A 24 2.48 16.95 20.52
CA ASP A 24 3.57 16.00 20.72
C ASP A 24 4.93 16.61 20.36
N LEU A 25 5.39 17.55 21.18
CA LEU A 25 6.71 18.17 21.01
C LEU A 25 7.88 17.20 21.27
N SER A 26 7.61 16.04 21.89
CA SER A 26 8.61 15.00 22.21
C SER A 26 8.66 13.83 21.20
N GLY A 27 7.75 13.78 20.22
CA GLY A 27 7.76 12.80 19.13
C GLY A 27 7.32 11.38 19.52
N GLN A 28 6.57 11.21 20.61
CA GLN A 28 6.15 9.92 21.16
C GLN A 28 4.92 9.30 20.48
N PHE A 29 4.19 10.05 19.62
CA PHE A 29 2.94 9.59 19.01
C PHE A 29 3.12 8.86 17.67
N TYR A 30 4.32 8.87 17.09
CA TYR A 30 4.60 8.15 15.85
C TYR A 30 4.98 6.70 16.13
N PHE A 31 3.98 5.82 16.21
CA PHE A 31 4.19 4.38 16.15
C PHE A 31 4.34 3.96 14.68
N PHE A 32 5.59 3.89 14.22
CA PHE A 32 5.91 3.23 12.95
C PHE A 32 5.67 1.73 13.12
N ASN A 33 5.23 1.06 12.05
CA ASN A 33 5.31 -0.40 12.02
C ASN A 33 6.80 -0.75 12.14
N GLN A 34 7.15 -1.45 13.21
CA GLN A 34 8.49 -1.96 13.43
C GLN A 34 8.53 -3.41 12.93
N SER A 35 9.49 -3.72 12.07
CA SER A 35 9.90 -5.11 11.85
C SER A 35 10.83 -5.52 12.99
N GLU A 36 10.88 -6.82 13.31
CA GLU A 36 11.77 -7.29 14.38
C GLU A 36 13.24 -7.20 13.95
N ASN A 37 13.51 -7.19 12.64
CA ASN A 37 14.84 -7.02 12.05
C ASN A 37 14.80 -6.26 10.70
N PRO A 38 15.93 -5.65 10.28
CA PRO A 38 16.02 -4.95 9.00
C PRO A 38 15.73 -5.83 7.78
N GLU A 39 16.13 -7.10 7.81
CA GLU A 39 15.96 -8.04 6.71
C GLU A 39 14.48 -8.31 6.39
N GLU A 40 13.64 -8.36 7.42
CA GLU A 40 12.19 -8.50 7.31
C GLU A 40 11.55 -7.25 6.69
N ALA A 41 12.00 -6.05 7.06
CA ALA A 41 11.53 -4.80 6.44
C ALA A 41 11.87 -4.76 4.93
N ASP A 42 13.10 -5.14 4.57
CA ASP A 42 13.54 -5.19 3.18
C ASP A 42 12.76 -6.24 2.37
N MET A 43 12.48 -7.40 2.96
CA MET A 43 11.65 -8.42 2.33
C MET A 43 10.22 -7.90 2.09
N PHE A 44 9.61 -7.23 3.07
CA PHE A 44 8.28 -6.66 2.91
C PHE A 44 8.24 -5.52 1.90
N ALA A 45 9.27 -4.68 1.85
CA ALA A 45 9.40 -3.63 0.84
C ALA A 45 9.42 -4.22 -0.57
N GLN A 46 10.30 -5.20 -0.82
CA GLN A 46 10.40 -5.88 -2.11
C GLN A 46 9.10 -6.59 -2.50
N MET A 47 8.46 -7.27 -1.54
CA MET A 47 7.17 -7.93 -1.78
C MET A 47 6.07 -6.93 -2.14
N ALA A 48 6.05 -5.76 -1.50
CA ALA A 48 5.10 -4.70 -1.79
C ALA A 48 5.28 -4.14 -3.21
N ASP A 49 6.53 -3.95 -3.66
CA ASP A 49 6.83 -3.51 -5.03
C ASP A 49 6.31 -4.52 -6.07
N TRP A 50 6.56 -5.81 -5.86
CA TRP A 50 6.05 -6.86 -6.74
C TRP A 50 4.52 -6.96 -6.73
N GLN A 51 3.88 -6.73 -5.59
CA GLN A 51 2.41 -6.69 -5.51
C GLN A 51 1.82 -5.49 -6.27
N ALA A 52 2.51 -4.35 -6.28
CA ALA A 52 2.11 -3.19 -7.09
C ALA A 52 2.18 -3.53 -8.59
N VAL A 53 3.29 -4.10 -9.05
CA VAL A 53 3.46 -4.56 -10.44
C VAL A 53 2.34 -5.53 -10.83
N LYS A 54 2.06 -6.54 -9.99
CA LYS A 54 0.97 -7.49 -10.24
C LYS A 54 -0.38 -6.80 -10.38
N SER A 55 -0.69 -5.86 -9.50
CA SER A 55 -1.95 -5.10 -9.52
C SER A 55 -2.14 -4.34 -10.82
N ASP A 56 -1.07 -3.75 -11.35
CA ASP A 56 -1.13 -3.01 -12.61
C ASP A 56 -1.25 -3.93 -13.83
N PHE A 57 -0.58 -5.08 -13.82
CA PHE A 57 -0.80 -6.12 -14.82
C PHE A 57 -2.25 -6.64 -14.81
N ASP A 58 -2.81 -6.94 -13.64
CA ASP A 58 -4.18 -7.45 -13.50
C ASP A 58 -5.20 -6.44 -14.08
N LYS A 59 -4.98 -5.14 -13.86
CA LYS A 59 -5.81 -4.07 -14.45
C LYS A 59 -5.66 -4.02 -15.97
N ALA A 60 -4.44 -4.06 -16.49
CA ALA A 60 -4.17 -3.99 -17.92
C ALA A 60 -4.81 -5.18 -18.66
N VAL A 61 -4.66 -6.40 -18.14
CA VAL A 61 -5.29 -7.61 -18.69
C VAL A 61 -6.80 -7.49 -18.65
N SER A 62 -7.36 -7.02 -17.53
CA SER A 62 -8.81 -6.84 -17.40
C SER A 62 -9.37 -5.79 -18.36
N GLN A 63 -8.63 -4.72 -18.61
CA GLN A 63 -8.99 -3.70 -19.59
C GLN A 63 -8.93 -4.25 -21.01
N PHE A 64 -7.84 -4.92 -21.37
CA PHE A 64 -7.66 -5.52 -22.70
C PHE A 64 -8.76 -6.54 -23.02
N LYS A 65 -9.14 -7.39 -22.05
CA LYS A 65 -10.27 -8.33 -22.22
C LYS A 65 -11.59 -7.64 -22.51
N LYS A 66 -11.88 -6.52 -21.84
CA LYS A 66 -13.10 -5.73 -22.10
C LYS A 66 -13.09 -5.11 -23.49
N GLU A 67 -11.93 -4.63 -23.95
CA GLU A 67 -11.78 -4.04 -25.28
C GLU A 67 -11.99 -5.08 -26.39
N ILE A 68 -11.45 -6.29 -26.22
CA ILE A 68 -11.72 -7.42 -27.14
C ILE A 68 -13.20 -7.76 -27.17
N ASP A 69 -13.82 -7.99 -26.01
CA ASP A 69 -15.23 -8.37 -25.91
C ASP A 69 -16.15 -7.32 -26.56
N GLN A 70 -15.87 -6.02 -26.36
CA GLN A 70 -16.59 -4.94 -27.01
C GLN A 70 -16.36 -4.84 -28.52
N SER A 71 -15.22 -5.33 -29.01
CA SER A 71 -14.91 -5.36 -30.45
C SER A 71 -15.57 -6.52 -31.19
N GLU A 72 -15.83 -7.64 -30.51
CA GLU A 72 -16.53 -8.81 -31.09
C GLU A 72 -18.07 -8.61 -31.16
N PHE A 73 -18.61 -7.69 -30.36
CA PHE A 73 -20.03 -7.31 -30.37
C PHE A 73 -20.38 -6.11 -31.28
N ARG A 74 -19.41 -5.58 -32.05
CA ARG A 74 -19.62 -4.53 -33.07
C ARG A 74 -19.55 -5.10 -34.48
#